data_AF-A0A8T4JQ86-F1
#
_entry.id   AF-A0A8T4JQ86-F1
#
_cell.length_a   1.000
_cell.length_b   1.000
_cell.length_c   1.000
_cell.angle_alpha   90.00
_cell.angle_beta   90.00
_cell.angle_gamma   90.00
#
_symmetry.space_group_name_H-M   'P 1'
#
loop_
_entity.id
_entity.type
_entity.pdbx_description
1 polymer ?
#
loop_
_entity_poly.entity_id
_entity_poly.type
_entity_poly.pdbx_seq_one_letter_code
_entity_poly.pdbx_strand_id
1 'polypeptide(L)' 'MAVKKCAICKEAIEEEFGKLKGTIIKAKNEKGINDFIPVCNQCQKKEKWIEEAKIKGV' A
#
# COMPACT_ATOMS: atom_id res chain seq x y z
N MET A 1 -5.51 -0.63 -18.05
CA MET A 1 -4.41 -0.50 -17.07
C MET A 1 -5.02 -0.60 -15.69
N ALA A 2 -4.66 -1.61 -14.91
CA ALA A 2 -5.14 -1.71 -13.52
C ALA A 2 -4.40 -0.65 -12.69
N VAL A 3 -5.16 0.07 -11.86
CA VAL A 3 -4.65 1.15 -11.02
C VAL A 3 -5.05 0.82 -9.60
N LYS A 4 -4.09 0.34 -8.79
CA LYS A 4 -4.33 0.17 -7.35
C LYS A 4 -4.08 1.49 -6.63
N LYS A 5 -4.86 1.82 -5.60
CA LYS A 5 -4.64 3.05 -4.83
C LYS A 5 -3.74 2.79 -3.63
N CYS A 6 -2.75 3.65 -3.42
CA CYS A 6 -1.87 3.60 -2.26
C CYS A 6 -2.66 3.75 -0.95
N ALA A 7 -2.45 2.85 0.00
CA ALA A 7 -3.10 2.90 1.31
C ALA A 7 -2.69 4.13 2.14
N ILE A 8 -1.51 4.72 1.90
CA ILE A 8 -1.00 5.87 2.66
C ILE A 8 -1.47 7.20 2.05
N CYS A 9 -1.18 7.44 0.77
CA CYS A 9 -1.46 8.72 0.11
C CYS A 9 -2.74 8.71 -0.75
N LYS A 10 -3.41 7.57 -0.89
CA LYS A 10 -4.58 7.37 -1.77
C LYS A 10 -4.35 7.63 -3.25
N GLU A 11 -3.10 7.91 -3.65
CA GLU A 11 -2.72 8.10 -5.06
C GLU A 11 -2.79 6.78 -5.83
N ALA A 12 -3.01 6.92 -7.14
CA ALA A 12 -2.89 5.84 -8.10
C ALA A 12 -1.46 5.28 -8.12
N ILE A 13 -1.32 3.98 -7.89
CA ILE A 13 -0.09 3.23 -8.12
C ILE A 13 -0.17 2.72 -9.55
N GLU A 14 0.72 3.25 -10.38
CA GLU A 14 0.87 2.82 -11.76
C GLU A 14 1.46 1.41 -11.82
N GLU A 15 0.97 0.61 -12.77
CA GLU A 15 1.53 -0.68 -13.12
C GLU A 15 2.29 -0.52 -14.44
N GLU A 16 3.60 -0.79 -14.42
CA GLU A 16 4.47 -0.67 -15.59
C GLU A 16 5.08 -2.04 -15.90
N PHE A 17 4.90 -2.54 -17.14
CA PHE A 17 5.32 -3.89 -17.56
C PHE A 17 4.83 -5.03 -16.64
N GLY A 18 3.60 -4.94 -16.13
CA GLY A 18 3.04 -5.94 -15.21
C GLY A 18 3.66 -5.92 -13.81
N LYS A 19 4.52 -4.95 -13.50
CA LYS A 19 5.03 -4.69 -12.16
C LYS A 19 4.34 -3.46 -11.57
N LEU A 20 3.74 -3.64 -10.41
CA LEU A 20 3.21 -2.55 -9.61
C LEU A 20 4.37 -1.65 -9.15
N LYS A 21 4.32 -0.33 -9.39
CA LYS A 21 5.32 0.65 -8.89
C LYS A 21 5.15 0.89 -7.38
N GLY A 22 5.14 -0.18 -6.62
CA GLY A 22 4.93 -0.19 -5.19
C GLY A 22 5.06 -1.59 -4.62
N THR A 23 4.65 -1.74 -3.37
CA THR A 23 4.63 -3.03 -2.67
C THR A 23 3.23 -3.32 -2.16
N ILE A 24 2.95 -4.59 -1.90
CA ILE A 24 1.72 -5.01 -1.23
C ILE A 24 2.14 -5.59 0.11
N ILE A 25 1.67 -5.00 1.20
CA ILE A 25 1.93 -5.52 2.54
C ILE A 25 0.66 -6.13 3.13
N LYS A 26 0.88 -7.08 4.05
CA LYS A 26 -0.18 -7.70 4.83
C LYS A 26 -0.40 -6.91 6.12
N ALA A 27 -1.56 -6.30 6.28
CA ALA A 27 -1.95 -5.53 7.46
C ALA A 27 -3.15 -6.20 8.14
N LYS A 28 -3.20 -6.15 9.48
CA LYS A 28 -4.31 -6.72 10.25
C LYS A 28 -5.33 -5.62 10.50
N ASN A 29 -6.56 -5.78 10.02
CA ASN A 29 -7.62 -4.80 10.23
C ASN A 29 -8.23 -4.89 11.64
N GLU A 30 -9.15 -3.99 11.98
CA GLU A 30 -9.83 -3.96 13.30
C GLU A 30 -10.60 -5.25 13.61
N LYS A 31 -10.99 -6.02 12.58
CA LYS A 31 -11.65 -7.33 12.72
C LYS A 31 -10.66 -8.47 12.95
N GLY A 32 -9.36 -8.16 13.03
CA GLY A 32 -8.29 -9.13 13.17
C GLY A 32 -7.99 -9.92 11.90
N ILE A 33 -8.56 -9.54 10.75
CA ILE A 33 -8.37 -10.18 9.46
C ILE A 33 -7.16 -9.56 8.77
N ASN A 34 -6.36 -10.39 8.12
CA ASN A 34 -5.24 -9.92 7.33
C ASN A 34 -5.72 -9.44 5.96
N ASP A 35 -5.55 -8.16 5.68
CA ASP A 35 -5.82 -7.51 4.41
C ASP A 35 -4.51 -7.21 3.65
N PHE A 36 -4.59 -7.10 2.33
CA PHE A 36 -3.45 -6.86 1.45
C PHE A 36 -3.51 -5.44 0.91
N ILE A 37 -2.74 -4.55 1.54
CA ILE A 37 -2.75 -3.13 1.23
C ILE A 37 -1.60 -2.76 0.28
N PRO A 38 -1.90 -2.17 -0.88
CA PRO A 38 -0.87 -1.70 -1.81
C PRO A 38 -0.34 -0.33 -1.38
N VAL A 39 0.97 -0.13 -1.45
CA VAL A 39 1.69 1.08 -1.04
C VAL A 39 2.61 1.52 -2.18
N CYS A 40 2.57 2.80 -2.55
CA CYS A 40 3.43 3.34 -3.61
C CYS A 40 4.90 3.42 -3.17
N ASN A 41 5.82 3.33 -4.13
CA ASN A 41 7.27 3.41 -3.86
C ASN A 41 7.67 4.70 -3.14
N GLN A 42 7.00 5.83 -3.43
CA GLN A 42 7.26 7.09 -2.72
C GLN A 42 6.98 7.00 -1.21
N CYS A 43 5.86 6.37 -0.83
CA CYS A 43 5.54 6.18 0.57
C CYS A 43 6.45 5.17 1.25
N GLN A 44 6.95 4.15 0.51
CA GLN A 44 7.95 3.20 1.02
C GLN A 44 9.29 3.83 1.40
N LYS A 45 9.62 5.01 0.86
CA LYS A 45 10.86 5.73 1.19
C LYS A 45 10.78 6.47 2.54
N LYS A 46 9.59 6.60 3.13
CA LYS A 46 9.43 7.25 4.44
C LYS A 46 9.92 6.34 5.55
N GLU A 47 10.49 6.93 6.59
CA GLU A 47 10.77 6.21 7.84
C GLU A 47 9.45 5.72 8.45
N LYS A 48 9.41 4.47 8.94
CA LYS A 48 8.20 3.84 9.52
C LYS A 48 6.98 3.72 8.59
N TRP A 49 7.17 3.71 7.28
CA TRP A 49 6.07 3.56 6.31
C TRP A 49 5.19 2.31 6.53
N ILE A 50 5.75 1.22 7.06
CA ILE A 50 5.00 -0.02 7.37
C ILE A 50 3.96 0.25 8.47
N GLU A 51 4.30 1.02 9.49
CA GLU A 51 3.37 1.39 10.56
C GLU A 51 2.30 2.35 10.02
N GLU A 52 2.70 3.36 9.25
CA GLU A 52 1.76 4.30 8.61
C GLU A 52 0.78 3.58 7.68
N ALA A 53 1.28 2.62 6.88
CA ALA A 53 0.45 1.80 6.00
C ALA A 53 -0.54 0.94 6.79
N LYS A 54 -0.12 0.33 7.91
CA LYS A 54 -1.02 -0.45 8.78
C LYS A 54 -2.08 0.42 9.47
N ILE A 55 -1.77 1.67 9.79
CA ILE A 55 -2.73 2.59 10.42
C ILE A 55 -3.72 3.16 9.40
N LYS A 56 -3.24 3.58 8.22
CA LYS A 56 -4.07 4.23 7.18
C LYS A 56 -4.73 3.27 6.19
N GLY A 57 -4.21 2.06 6.07
CA GLY A 57 -4.71 1.03 5.16
C GLY A 57 -5.81 0.14 5.75
N VAL A 58 -6.18 0.35 7.00
CA VAL A 58 -7.27 -0.34 7.70
C VAL A 58 -8.53 0.52 7.70
#